data_AF-A0A935CT39-F1
#
_entry.id   AF-A0A935CT39-F1
#
_cell.length_a   1.000
_cell.length_b   1.000
_cell.length_c   1.000
_cell.angle_alpha   90.00
_cell.angle_beta   90.00
_cell.angle_gamma   90.00
#
_symmetry.space_group_name_H-M   'P 1'
#
loop_
_entity.id
_entity.type
_entity.pdbx_description
1 polymer ?
#
loop_
_entity_poly.entity_id
_entity_poly.type
_entity_poly.pdbx_seq_one_letter_code
_entity_poly.pdbx_strand_id
1 'polypeptide(L)'
;MDCNASRDNCQGKISARLDFYLYFVTELIRLIPQDKREGATLILDEFGSAATQRTELRRFMTARSIPRSFKRILVKRSRSEPLIQVADLIAGAVLRRDAEADAEAYEYVTGKLRQVWEYRG
;
A
#
# COMPACT_ATOMS: atom_id res chain seq x y z
N MET A 1 -32.29 24.13 6.00
CA MET A 1 -31.51 23.63 7.14
C MET A 1 -31.02 22.22 6.81
N ASP A 2 -29.97 22.21 5.98
CA ASP A 2 -28.75 21.41 6.04
C ASP A 2 -28.78 19.97 6.60
N CYS A 3 -28.90 19.01 5.67
CA CYS A 3 -28.32 17.67 5.82
C CYS A 3 -26.92 17.63 5.15
N ASN A 4 -25.90 18.21 5.79
CA ASN A 4 -24.52 18.22 5.25
C ASN A 4 -23.45 17.66 6.21
N ALA A 5 -23.85 17.17 7.40
CA ALA A 5 -22.90 16.72 8.43
C ALA A 5 -22.29 15.32 8.21
N SER A 6 -22.76 14.54 7.23
CA SER A 6 -22.32 13.14 7.04
C SER A 6 -21.15 12.97 6.05
N ARG A 7 -20.81 14.01 5.27
CA ARG A 7 -19.73 13.94 4.25
C ARG A 7 -18.33 14.18 4.84
N ASP A 8 -18.22 15.07 5.83
CA ASP A 8 -16.92 15.48 6.39
C ASP A 8 -16.26 14.38 7.25
N ASN A 9 -17.06 13.58 7.97
CA ASN A 9 -16.54 12.50 8.82
C ASN A 9 -16.00 11.29 8.01
N CYS A 10 -16.49 11.09 6.78
CA CYS A 10 -15.97 10.07 5.86
C CYS A 10 -14.63 10.49 5.23
N GLN A 11 -14.43 11.79 4.95
CA GLN A 11 -13.21 12.29 4.33
C GLN A 11 -11.99 12.16 5.25
N GLY A 12 -12.13 12.43 6.56
CA GLY A 12 -11.06 12.23 7.53
C GLY A 12 -10.67 10.75 7.78
N LYS A 13 -11.62 9.83 7.67
CA LYS A 13 -11.34 8.37 7.76
C LYS A 13 -10.66 7.82 6.51
N ILE A 14 -10.98 8.36 5.34
CA ILE A 14 -10.35 7.97 4.07
C ILE A 14 -8.90 8.44 4.01
N SER A 15 -8.58 9.65 4.49
CA SER A 15 -7.19 10.13 4.53
C SER A 15 -6.32 9.28 5.46
N ALA A 16 -6.81 8.93 6.66
CA ALA A 16 -6.06 8.09 7.60
C ALA A 16 -5.76 6.69 7.03
N ARG A 17 -6.72 6.07 6.33
CA ARG A 17 -6.52 4.76 5.68
C ARG A 17 -5.58 4.84 4.48
N LEU A 18 -5.67 5.91 3.70
CA LEU A 18 -4.76 6.15 2.57
C LEU A 18 -3.34 6.42 3.08
N ASP A 19 -3.17 7.21 4.12
CA ASP A 19 -1.88 7.49 4.74
C ASP A 19 -1.25 6.20 5.29
N PHE A 20 -2.04 5.34 5.95
CA PHE A 20 -1.60 4.03 6.39
C PHE A 20 -1.15 3.17 5.22
N TYR A 21 -1.97 3.01 4.18
CA TYR A 21 -1.61 2.26 2.98
C TYR A 21 -0.33 2.78 2.32
N LEU A 22 -0.21 4.09 2.14
CA LEU A 22 0.95 4.73 1.51
C LEU A 22 2.22 4.63 2.36
N TYR A 23 2.09 4.60 3.68
CA TYR A 23 3.20 4.31 4.57
C TYR A 23 3.80 2.92 4.24
N PHE A 24 2.99 1.87 4.17
CA PHE A 24 3.48 0.53 3.83
C PHE A 24 4.00 0.43 2.39
N VAL A 25 3.31 1.04 1.42
CA VAL A 25 3.79 1.10 0.03
C VAL A 25 5.19 1.73 -0.03
N THR A 26 5.43 2.80 0.70
CA THR A 26 6.75 3.45 0.73
C THR A 26 7.80 2.70 1.53
N GLU A 27 7.44 1.87 2.52
CA GLU A 27 8.36 0.89 3.11
C GLU A 27 8.80 -0.16 2.08
N LEU A 28 7.85 -0.75 1.35
CA LEU A 28 8.15 -1.75 0.32
C LEU A 28 9.05 -1.19 -0.78
N ILE A 29 8.78 0.04 -1.24
CA ILE A 29 9.62 0.71 -2.25
C ILE A 29 11.08 0.85 -1.78
N ARG A 30 11.32 1.12 -0.50
CA ARG A 30 12.68 1.26 0.04
C ARG A 30 13.47 -0.04 0.03
N LEU A 31 12.78 -1.17 0.18
CA LEU A 31 13.39 -2.50 0.15
C LEU A 31 13.81 -2.93 -1.25
N ILE A 32 13.22 -2.34 -2.30
CA ILE A 32 13.59 -2.66 -3.68
C ILE A 32 14.96 -2.02 -3.98
N PRO A 33 15.97 -2.78 -4.43
CA PRO A 33 17.25 -2.23 -4.86
C PRO A 33 17.08 -1.17 -5.96
N GLN A 34 17.90 -0.10 -5.94
CA GLN A 34 17.71 1.04 -6.84
C GLN A 34 17.81 0.66 -8.32
N ASP A 35 18.76 -0.20 -8.67
CA ASP A 35 18.97 -0.75 -10.01
C ASP A 35 17.73 -1.50 -10.54
N LYS A 36 16.93 -2.09 -9.65
CA LYS A 36 15.66 -2.75 -10.01
C LYS A 36 14.49 -1.77 -10.16
N ARG A 37 14.62 -0.55 -9.62
CA ARG A 37 13.61 0.50 -9.74
C ARG A 37 13.79 1.31 -11.02
N GLU A 38 15.04 1.53 -11.42
CA GLU A 38 15.38 2.28 -12.63
C GLU A 38 14.75 1.63 -13.88
N GLY A 39 13.97 2.41 -14.62
CA GLY A 39 13.27 1.93 -15.82
C GLY A 39 12.00 1.13 -15.56
N ALA A 40 11.76 0.68 -14.32
CA ALA A 40 10.60 -0.13 -13.95
C ALA A 40 9.30 0.69 -13.86
N THR A 41 8.16 0.02 -14.05
CA THR A 41 6.83 0.59 -13.83
C THR A 41 6.27 0.08 -12.51
N LEU A 42 5.99 0.99 -11.58
CA LEU A 42 5.28 0.68 -10.35
C LEU A 42 3.77 0.70 -10.64
N ILE A 43 3.08 -0.39 -10.33
CA ILE A 43 1.62 -0.48 -10.43
C ILE A 43 1.08 -0.56 -9.01
N LEU A 44 0.17 0.34 -8.67
CA LEU A 44 -0.51 0.41 -7.39
C LEU A 44 -2.00 0.15 -7.58
N ASP A 45 -2.61 -0.50 -6.60
CA ASP A 45 -4.07 -0.61 -6.61
C ASP A 45 -4.72 0.74 -6.40
N GLU A 46 -5.89 0.95 -7.00
CA GLU A 46 -6.69 2.16 -6.83
C GLU A 46 -7.36 2.18 -5.46
N PHE A 47 -6.80 2.96 -4.54
CA PHE A 47 -7.37 3.23 -3.24
C PHE A 47 -8.07 4.59 -3.24
N GLY A 48 -9.40 4.59 -3.37
CA GLY A 48 -10.19 5.82 -3.44
C GLY A 48 -9.97 6.56 -4.76
N SER A 49 -9.51 7.82 -4.70
CA SER A 49 -9.24 8.63 -5.90
C SER A 49 -7.78 8.45 -6.34
N ALA A 50 -7.59 7.94 -7.57
CA ALA A 50 -6.26 7.75 -8.16
C ALA A 50 -5.44 9.05 -8.21
N ALA A 51 -6.09 10.21 -8.40
CA ALA A 51 -5.43 11.51 -8.40
C ALA A 51 -4.90 11.87 -7.00
N THR A 52 -5.73 11.70 -5.97
CA THR A 52 -5.36 11.94 -4.57
C THR A 52 -4.25 10.99 -4.14
N GLN A 53 -4.38 9.69 -4.42
CA GLN A 53 -3.39 8.68 -4.07
C GLN A 53 -2.01 8.96 -4.69
N ARG A 54 -1.95 9.43 -5.95
CA ARG A 54 -0.68 9.81 -6.59
C ARG A 54 -0.04 11.03 -5.92
N THR A 55 -0.84 12.04 -5.59
CA THR A 55 -0.36 13.25 -4.91
C THR A 55 0.19 12.89 -3.53
N GLU A 56 -0.56 12.11 -2.76
CA GLU A 56 -0.15 11.69 -1.42
C GLU A 56 1.07 10.75 -1.46
N LEU A 57 1.14 9.82 -2.41
CA LEU A 57 2.32 8.97 -2.58
C LEU A 57 3.58 9.82 -2.82
N ARG A 58 3.50 10.84 -3.67
CA ARG A 58 4.62 11.75 -3.93
C ARG A 58 5.01 12.52 -2.67
N ARG A 59 4.04 12.93 -1.85
CA ARG A 59 4.28 13.57 -0.55
C ARG A 59 5.07 12.63 0.37
N PHE A 60 4.63 11.38 0.51
CA PHE A 60 5.33 10.37 1.33
C PHE A 60 6.73 10.04 0.82
N MET A 61 6.90 9.83 -0.49
CA MET A 61 8.22 9.57 -1.09
C MET A 61 9.19 10.72 -0.83
N THR A 62 8.71 11.97 -0.94
CA THR A 62 9.52 13.17 -0.69
C THR A 62 9.89 13.29 0.78
N ALA A 63 8.90 13.16 1.68
CA ALA A 63 9.10 13.21 3.12
C ALA A 63 10.05 12.14 3.64
N ARG A 64 10.18 11.02 2.91
CA ARG A 64 11.01 9.85 3.28
C ARG A 64 12.29 9.74 2.46
N SER A 65 12.65 10.78 1.71
CA SER A 65 13.86 10.83 0.86
C SER A 65 13.99 9.65 -0.10
N ILE A 66 12.86 9.14 -0.62
CA ILE A 66 12.85 8.04 -1.60
C ILE A 66 13.04 8.65 -3.00
N PRO A 67 14.12 8.30 -3.72
CA PRO A 67 14.38 8.84 -5.05
C PRO A 67 13.31 8.39 -6.04
N ARG A 68 13.00 9.26 -7.01
CA ARG A 68 12.07 8.99 -8.11
C ARG A 68 12.76 8.14 -9.18
N SER A 69 13.02 6.88 -8.86
CA SER A 69 13.74 5.95 -9.75
C SER A 69 12.83 5.18 -10.72
N PHE A 70 11.51 5.11 -10.47
CA PHE A 70 10.57 4.45 -11.37
C PHE A 70 10.29 5.28 -12.63
N LYS A 71 10.27 4.62 -13.79
CA LYS A 71 9.91 5.24 -15.08
C LYS A 71 8.46 5.72 -15.09
N ARG A 72 7.56 4.97 -14.44
CA ARG A 72 6.13 5.26 -14.40
C ARG A 72 5.51 4.71 -13.12
N ILE A 73 4.52 5.44 -12.59
CA ILE A 73 3.62 4.97 -11.53
C ILE A 73 2.21 4.94 -12.10
N LEU A 74 1.62 3.75 -12.13
CA LEU A 74 0.25 3.52 -12.57
C LEU A 74 -0.60 3.22 -11.33
N VAL A 75 -1.81 3.77 -11.31
CA VAL A 75 -2.85 3.40 -10.34
C VAL A 75 -3.95 2.75 -11.16
N LYS A 76 -4.28 1.50 -10.86
CA LYS A 76 -5.26 0.71 -11.61
C LYS A 76 -6.15 -0.04 -10.62
N ARG A 77 -7.44 -0.12 -10.95
CA ARG A 77 -8.40 -0.93 -10.20
C ARG A 77 -8.18 -2.40 -10.52
N SER A 78 -7.78 -3.18 -9.53
CA SER A 78 -7.17 -4.50 -9.77
C SER A 78 -8.11 -5.64 -9.44
N ARG A 79 -9.31 -5.63 -10.01
CA ARG A 79 -10.29 -6.72 -9.78
C ARG A 79 -9.84 -8.08 -10.32
N SER A 80 -8.83 -8.14 -11.18
CA SER A 80 -8.42 -9.36 -11.90
C SER A 80 -6.91 -9.61 -11.96
N GLU A 81 -6.08 -8.89 -11.19
CA GLU A 81 -4.63 -9.08 -11.21
C GLU A 81 -4.14 -9.80 -9.94
N PRO A 82 -3.64 -11.05 -10.03
CA PRO A 82 -3.31 -11.89 -8.88
C PRO A 82 -2.29 -11.27 -7.91
N LEU A 83 -1.28 -10.55 -8.41
CA LEU A 83 -0.26 -9.93 -7.55
C LEU A 83 -0.82 -8.80 -6.68
N ILE A 84 -1.85 -8.12 -7.17
CA ILE A 84 -2.46 -7.02 -6.43
C ILE A 84 -3.46 -7.57 -5.40
N GLN A 85 -4.17 -8.65 -5.72
CA GLN A 85 -4.96 -9.39 -4.74
C GLN A 85 -4.11 -9.94 -3.59
N VAL A 86 -2.88 -10.39 -3.88
CA VAL A 86 -1.91 -10.79 -2.84
C VAL A 86 -1.51 -9.61 -1.97
N ALA A 87 -1.28 -8.43 -2.55
CA ALA A 87 -0.98 -7.22 -1.78
C ALA A 87 -2.16 -6.82 -0.87
N ASP A 88 -3.39 -6.88 -1.37
CA ASP A 88 -4.60 -6.61 -0.59
C ASP A 88 -4.81 -7.64 0.53
N LEU A 89 -4.49 -8.90 0.28
CA LEU A 89 -4.56 -9.96 1.29
C LEU A 89 -3.54 -9.72 2.42
N ILE A 90 -2.32 -9.30 2.08
CA ILE A 90 -1.29 -8.93 3.07
C ILE A 90 -1.72 -7.69 3.86
N ALA A 91 -2.19 -6.65 3.18
CA ALA A 91 -2.67 -5.42 3.83
C ALA A 91 -3.86 -5.70 4.76
N GLY A 92 -4.81 -6.53 4.33
CA GLY A 92 -5.94 -6.97 5.13
C GLY A 92 -5.53 -7.79 6.36
N ALA A 93 -4.54 -8.67 6.22
CA ALA A 93 -4.00 -9.45 7.34
C ALA A 93 -3.33 -8.55 8.40
N VAL A 94 -2.55 -7.55 7.97
CA VAL A 94 -1.94 -6.55 8.88
C VAL A 94 -3.02 -5.71 9.57
N LEU A 95 -4.03 -5.26 8.81
CA LEU A 95 -5.10 -4.44 9.36
C LEU A 95 -5.91 -5.18 10.43
N ARG A 96 -6.28 -6.45 10.20
CA ARG A 96 -7.02 -7.25 11.19
C ARG A 96 -6.23 -7.50 12.47
N ARG A 97 -4.93 -7.74 12.34
CA ARG A 97 -4.03 -7.85 13.50
C ARG A 97 -4.07 -6.58 14.35
N ASP A 98 -3.97 -5.42 13.71
CA ASP A 98 -3.82 -4.13 14.40
C ASP A 98 -5.15 -3.56 14.91
N ALA A 99 -6.26 -3.84 14.22
CA ALA A 99 -7.57 -3.27 14.54
C ALA A 99 -8.49 -4.22 15.33
N GLU A 100 -8.34 -5.54 15.14
CA GLU A 100 -9.28 -6.55 15.64
C GLU A 100 -8.60 -7.58 16.56
N ALA A 101 -7.30 -7.39 16.88
CA ALA A 101 -6.46 -8.34 17.61
C ALA A 101 -6.41 -9.75 16.98
N ASP A 102 -6.80 -9.88 15.72
CA ASP A 102 -6.79 -11.12 14.95
C ASP A 102 -5.48 -11.22 14.14
N ALA A 103 -4.49 -11.89 14.74
CA ALA A 103 -3.16 -12.02 14.17
C ALA A 103 -2.98 -13.26 13.26
N GLU A 104 -3.94 -14.17 13.19
CA GLU A 104 -3.75 -15.51 12.61
C GLU A 104 -3.33 -15.45 11.13
N ALA A 105 -4.05 -14.66 10.34
CA ALA A 105 -3.73 -14.47 8.93
C ALA A 105 -2.36 -13.80 8.71
N TYR A 106 -1.96 -12.89 9.60
CA TYR A 106 -0.66 -12.22 9.56
C TYR A 106 0.48 -13.19 9.89
N GLU A 107 0.33 -13.99 10.93
CA GLU A 107 1.31 -15.00 11.36
C GLU A 107 1.51 -16.08 10.29
N TYR A 108 0.43 -16.55 9.68
CA TYR A 108 0.50 -17.51 8.58
C TYR A 108 1.31 -16.99 7.39
N VAL A 109 1.02 -15.74 6.96
CA VAL A 109 1.73 -15.10 5.85
C VAL A 109 3.21 -14.87 6.19
N THR A 110 3.51 -14.34 7.37
CA THR A 110 4.89 -14.08 7.79
C THR A 110 5.72 -15.35 7.97
N GLY A 111 5.11 -16.43 8.48
CA GLY A 111 5.73 -17.75 8.54
C GLY A 111 6.12 -18.28 7.15
N LYS A 112 5.24 -18.14 6.15
CA LYS A 112 5.52 -18.54 4.77
C LYS A 112 6.58 -17.67 4.09
N LEU A 113 6.56 -16.36 4.32
CA LEU A 113 7.59 -15.46 3.79
C LEU A 113 8.98 -15.82 4.32
N ARG A 114 9.08 -16.17 5.62
CA ARG A 114 10.33 -16.65 6.22
C ARG A 114 10.82 -17.94 5.56
N GLN A 115 9.94 -18.94 5.40
CA GLN A 115 10.29 -20.21 4.75
C GLN A 115 10.81 -20.02 3.31
N VAL A 116 10.19 -19.12 2.54
CA VAL A 116 10.62 -18.81 1.16
C VAL A 116 11.97 -18.09 1.15
N TRP A 117 12.22 -17.22 2.11
CA TRP A 117 13.50 -16.53 2.26
C TRP A 117 14.62 -17.50 2.62
N GLU A 118 14.38 -18.40 3.58
CA GLU A 118 15.32 -19.45 4.00
C GLU A 118 15.63 -20.44 2.87
N TYR A 119 14.64 -20.80 2.04
CA TYR A 119 14.85 -21.68 0.88
C TYR A 119 15.71 -21.04 -0.24
N ARG A 120 15.70 -19.72 -0.34
CA ARG A 120 16.50 -18.97 -1.33
C ARG A 120 17.87 -18.53 -0.80
N GLY A 121 18.16 -18.81 0.48
CA GLY A 121 19.43 -18.57 1.16
C GLY A 121 20.42 -19.70 0.94
#